data_AF-A0AAV8Z8L3-F1
#
_entry.id   AF-A0AAV8Z8L3-F1
#
_cell.length_a   1.000
_cell.length_b   1.000
_cell.length_c   1.000
_cell.angle_alpha   90.00
_cell.angle_beta   90.00
_cell.angle_gamma   90.00
#
_symmetry.space_group_name_H-M   'P 1'
#
loop_
_entity.id
_entity.type
_entity.pdbx_description
1 polymer ?
#
loop_
_entity_poly.entity_id
_entity_poly.type
_entity_poly.pdbx_seq_one_letter_code
_entity_poly.pdbx_strand_id
1 'polypeptide(L)'
;MMDSEVSNADICRVCRSEGVADRPLFHPCICTGSIKWIHQECLMQWMRYSRKEYCELCGHRFSFTPIYSPDMPRRLPLKDLAAGLLSSIATAVKYWFHYTLVATAWLGIVPLTACRIYR
;
A
#
# COMPACT_ATOMS: atom_id res chain seq x y z
N MET A 1 33.18 -42.93 -15.00
CA MET A 1 33.34 -41.48 -14.77
C MET A 1 32.39 -40.79 -15.73
N MET A 2 31.37 -40.13 -15.20
CA MET A 2 30.38 -39.37 -15.97
C MET A 2 30.38 -37.98 -15.34
N ASP A 3 31.17 -37.07 -15.90
CA ASP A 3 31.14 -35.65 -15.57
C ASP A 3 30.12 -34.96 -16.49
N SER A 4 29.50 -33.88 -15.98
CA SER A 4 28.61 -32.91 -16.64
C SER A 4 27.10 -33.21 -16.68
N GLU A 5 26.41 -32.90 -15.57
CA GLU A 5 25.38 -31.84 -15.48
C GLU A 5 25.19 -31.50 -13.99
N VAL A 6 26.18 -30.84 -13.39
CA VAL A 6 25.93 -30.14 -12.12
C VAL A 6 25.02 -28.98 -12.50
N SER A 7 23.71 -29.17 -12.37
CA SER A 7 22.74 -28.08 -12.32
C SER A 7 23.18 -27.19 -11.17
N ASN A 8 24.03 -26.20 -11.48
CA ASN A 8 24.49 -25.18 -10.55
C ASN A 8 23.31 -24.21 -10.35
N ALA A 9 22.24 -24.76 -9.78
CA ALA A 9 21.03 -24.02 -9.46
C ALA A 9 21.46 -22.92 -8.51
N ASP A 10 21.23 -21.69 -8.94
CA ASP A 10 21.50 -20.55 -8.10
C ASP A 10 20.70 -20.70 -6.80
N ILE A 11 21.37 -20.47 -5.66
CA ILE A 11 20.77 -20.60 -4.32
C ILE A 11 20.72 -19.23 -3.64
N CYS A 12 19.71 -19.00 -2.81
CA CYS A 12 19.61 -17.78 -2.03
C CYS A 12 20.74 -17.69 -0.98
N ARG A 13 21.48 -16.57 -0.97
CA ARG A 13 22.57 -16.33 0.01
C ARG A 13 22.16 -16.37 1.49
N VAL A 14 20.87 -16.10 1.78
CA VAL A 14 20.33 -16.05 3.15
C VAL A 14 19.80 -17.41 3.61
N CYS A 15 18.78 -17.96 2.93
CA CYS A 15 18.14 -19.20 3.35
C CYS A 15 18.74 -20.49 2.74
N ARG A 16 19.71 -20.36 1.80
CA ARG A 16 20.38 -21.48 1.13
C ARG A 16 19.43 -22.43 0.38
N SER A 17 18.28 -21.92 -0.05
CA SER A 17 17.31 -22.66 -0.86
C SER A 17 17.34 -22.18 -2.30
N GLU A 18 17.03 -23.07 -3.23
CA GLU A 18 16.85 -22.77 -4.65
C GLU A 18 15.61 -21.88 -4.88
N GLY A 19 15.61 -21.17 -6.01
CA GLY A 19 14.45 -20.40 -6.46
C GLY A 19 13.41 -21.30 -7.09
N VAL A 20 12.14 -21.12 -6.70
CA VAL A 20 10.99 -21.81 -7.30
C VAL A 20 10.11 -20.81 -8.04
N ALA A 21 9.22 -21.27 -8.93
CA ALA A 21 8.36 -20.38 -9.72
C ALA A 21 7.55 -19.37 -8.88
N ASP A 22 7.09 -19.79 -7.71
CA ASP A 22 6.34 -18.96 -6.75
C ASP A 22 7.25 -18.03 -5.92
N ARG A 23 8.50 -18.44 -5.70
CA ARG A 23 9.50 -17.69 -4.93
C ARG A 23 10.83 -17.62 -5.70
N PRO A 24 10.89 -16.82 -6.78
CA PRO A 24 12.07 -16.72 -7.62
C PRO A 24 13.25 -16.03 -6.91
N LEU A 25 14.45 -16.29 -7.40
CA LEU A 25 15.69 -15.62 -7.00
C LEU A 25 15.94 -14.40 -7.86
N PHE A 26 16.46 -13.34 -7.25
CA PHE A 26 16.81 -12.09 -7.92
C PHE A 26 18.23 -11.65 -7.57
N HIS A 27 18.78 -10.74 -8.39
CA HIS A 27 20.11 -10.15 -8.21
C HIS A 27 20.01 -8.63 -7.92
N PRO A 28 19.72 -8.21 -6.68
CA PRO A 28 19.44 -6.81 -6.34
C PRO A 28 20.73 -5.96 -6.22
N CYS A 29 21.91 -6.55 -6.40
CA CYS A 29 23.19 -5.88 -6.30
C CYS A 29 24.18 -6.36 -7.37
N ILE A 30 25.28 -5.63 -7.53
CA ILE A 30 26.34 -5.90 -8.51
C ILE A 30 27.37 -6.95 -8.05
N CYS A 31 27.06 -7.72 -7.00
CA CYS A 31 27.97 -8.77 -6.55
C CYS A 31 28.12 -9.86 -7.63
N THR A 32 29.26 -10.54 -7.62
CA THR A 32 29.57 -11.63 -8.56
C THR A 32 29.46 -12.99 -7.88
N GLY A 33 29.29 -14.06 -8.67
CA GLY A 33 29.13 -15.43 -8.14
C GLY A 33 27.77 -15.68 -7.48
N SER A 34 27.72 -16.67 -6.58
CA SER A 34 26.49 -17.13 -5.93
C SER A 34 25.91 -16.14 -4.91
N ILE A 35 26.70 -15.20 -4.41
CA ILE A 35 26.27 -14.27 -3.36
C ILE A 35 25.32 -13.17 -3.87
N LYS A 36 25.20 -13.02 -5.19
CA LYS A 36 24.28 -12.06 -5.81
C LYS A 36 22.81 -12.49 -5.70
N TRP A 37 22.55 -13.79 -5.55
CA TRP A 37 21.20 -14.35 -5.59
C TRP A 37 20.51 -14.34 -4.23
N ILE A 38 19.29 -13.82 -4.19
CA ILE A 38 18.48 -13.73 -2.97
C ILE A 38 16.98 -13.73 -3.30
N HIS A 39 16.16 -14.32 -2.44
CA HIS A 39 14.70 -14.21 -2.54
C HIS A 39 14.24 -12.80 -2.14
N GLN A 40 13.14 -12.33 -2.73
CA GLN A 40 12.53 -11.05 -2.39
C GLN A 40 12.22 -10.94 -0.89
N GLU A 41 11.61 -11.98 -0.30
CA GLU A 41 11.27 -12.05 1.12
C GLU A 41 12.51 -12.01 2.01
N CYS A 42 13.54 -12.82 1.67
CA CYS A 42 14.78 -12.87 2.43
C CYS A 42 15.50 -11.53 2.43
N LEU A 43 15.51 -10.82 1.29
CA LEU A 43 16.07 -9.49 1.18
C LEU A 43 15.29 -8.47 2.02
N MET A 44 13.96 -8.47 1.93
CA MET A 44 13.11 -7.58 2.74
C MET A 44 13.31 -7.81 4.24
N GLN A 45 13.35 -9.07 4.67
CA GLN A 45 13.58 -9.41 6.06
C GLN A 45 14.99 -9.00 6.52
N TRP A 46 16.01 -9.22 5.68
CA TRP A 46 17.37 -8.79 5.95
C TRP A 46 17.48 -7.27 6.14
N MET A 47 16.86 -6.48 5.27
CA MET A 47 16.86 -5.00 5.38
C MET A 47 16.13 -4.53 6.64
N ARG A 48 15.02 -5.18 7.01
CA ARG A 48 14.28 -4.86 8.25
C ARG A 48 15.14 -5.06 9.49
N TYR A 49 15.89 -6.16 9.57
CA TYR A 49 16.78 -6.42 10.71
C TYR A 49 18.04 -5.56 10.71
N SER A 50 18.71 -5.45 9.56
CA SER A 50 19.98 -4.72 9.46
C SER A 50 19.82 -3.20 9.43
N ARG A 51 18.62 -2.70 9.12
CA ARG A 51 18.33 -1.28 8.85
C ARG A 51 19.22 -0.66 7.77
N LYS A 52 19.68 -1.46 6.81
CA LYS A 52 20.53 -1.04 5.69
C LYS A 52 19.79 -1.24 4.37
N GLU A 53 19.77 -0.20 3.54
CA GLU A 53 19.19 -0.20 2.20
C GLU A 53 20.23 -0.43 1.08
N TYR A 54 21.45 -0.83 1.47
CA TYR A 54 22.57 -1.08 0.57
C TYR A 54 23.17 -2.46 0.82
N CYS A 55 23.77 -3.03 -0.22
CA CYS A 55 24.52 -4.27 -0.10
C CYS A 55 25.76 -4.05 0.78
N GLU A 56 25.94 -4.90 1.78
CA GLU A 56 27.06 -4.83 2.72
C GLU A 56 28.42 -5.17 2.11
N LEU A 57 28.43 -5.80 0.93
CA LEU A 57 29.65 -6.24 0.25
C LEU A 57 30.10 -5.25 -0.81
N CYS A 58 29.20 -4.85 -1.71
CA CYS A 58 29.53 -3.97 -2.81
C CYS A 58 29.05 -2.51 -2.63
N GLY A 59 28.33 -2.20 -1.55
CA GLY A 59 27.81 -0.85 -1.29
C GLY A 59 26.68 -0.38 -2.22
N HIS A 60 26.28 -1.18 -3.21
CA HIS A 60 25.21 -0.83 -4.13
C HIS A 60 23.85 -0.74 -3.42
N ARG A 61 23.10 0.33 -3.68
CA ARG A 61 21.74 0.52 -3.15
C ARG A 61 20.80 -0.50 -3.79
N PHE A 62 20.01 -1.20 -2.98
CA PHE A 62 19.03 -2.13 -3.52
C PHE A 62 17.94 -1.35 -4.27
N SER A 63 17.68 -1.71 -5.53
CA SER A 63 16.62 -1.09 -6.35
C SER A 63 15.35 -1.94 -6.29
N PHE A 64 14.29 -1.41 -5.68
CA PHE A 64 12.96 -2.04 -5.68
C PHE A 64 12.05 -1.27 -6.62
N THR A 65 11.71 -1.88 -7.76
CA THR A 65 10.59 -1.38 -8.57
C THR A 65 9.30 -1.85 -7.91
N PRO A 66 8.41 -0.95 -7.46
CA PRO A 66 7.12 -1.36 -6.92
C PRO A 66 6.35 -2.19 -7.97
N ILE A 67 5.89 -3.37 -7.58
CA ILE A 67 5.00 -4.19 -8.39
C ILE A 67 3.61 -3.57 -8.27
N TYR A 68 3.26 -2.70 -9.21
CA TYR A 68 1.86 -2.27 -9.38
C TYR A 68 1.06 -3.45 -9.93
N SER A 69 -0.15 -3.67 -9.43
CA SER A 69 -1.08 -4.65 -10.02
C SER A 69 -1.14 -4.41 -11.54
N PRO A 70 -1.07 -5.46 -12.37
CA PRO A 70 -1.06 -5.32 -13.83
C PRO A 70 -2.27 -4.54 -14.37
N ASP A 71 -3.36 -4.50 -13.61
CA ASP A 71 -4.60 -3.78 -13.93
C ASP A 71 -4.69 -2.38 -13.32
N MET A 72 -3.57 -1.71 -13.01
CA MET A 72 -3.62 -0.32 -12.55
C MET A 72 -3.65 0.67 -13.74
N PRO A 73 -4.76 1.39 -13.98
CA PRO A 73 -4.81 2.38 -15.04
C PRO A 73 -3.86 3.54 -14.74
N ARG A 74 -3.04 3.95 -15.72
CA ARG A 74 -2.02 5.02 -15.62
C ARG A 74 -2.55 6.42 -15.27
N ARG A 75 -3.87 6.58 -15.16
CA ARG A 75 -4.56 7.84 -14.89
C ARG A 75 -5.80 7.54 -14.06
N LEU A 76 -5.85 8.11 -12.86
CA LEU A 76 -7.03 8.02 -12.01
C LEU A 76 -8.18 8.75 -12.72
N PRO A 77 -9.27 8.06 -13.10
CA PRO A 77 -10.34 8.69 -13.86
C PRO A 77 -10.96 9.82 -13.04
N LEU A 78 -10.88 11.05 -13.56
CA LEU A 78 -11.43 12.26 -12.92
C LEU A 78 -12.93 12.13 -12.60
N LYS A 79 -13.64 11.26 -13.32
CA LYS A 79 -15.05 10.95 -13.10
C LYS A 79 -15.29 10.31 -11.74
N ASP A 80 -14.42 9.42 -11.30
CA ASP A 80 -14.55 8.73 -10.01
C ASP A 80 -14.25 9.68 -8.85
N LEU A 81 -13.26 10.56 -9.02
CA LEU A 81 -12.97 11.63 -8.07
C LEU A 81 -14.14 12.63 -7.97
N ALA A 82 -14.67 13.07 -9.11
CA ALA A 82 -15.79 13.99 -9.17
C ALA A 82 -17.07 13.37 -8.57
N ALA A 83 -17.35 12.09 -8.86
CA ALA A 83 -18.48 11.37 -8.30
C ALA A 83 -18.37 11.26 -6.76
N GLY A 84 -17.19 10.91 -6.23
CA GLY A 84 -16.95 10.85 -4.79
C GLY A 84 -17.07 12.22 -4.10
N LEU A 85 -16.59 13.29 -4.76
CA LEU A 85 -16.73 14.64 -4.24
C LEU A 85 -18.19 15.11 -4.23
N LEU A 86 -18.93 14.85 -5.32
CA LEU A 86 -20.36 15.18 -5.43
C LEU A 86 -21.20 14.44 -4.38
N SER A 87 -20.97 13.14 -4.16
CA SER A 87 -21.70 12.39 -3.13
C SER A 87 -21.41 12.90 -1.72
N SER A 88 -20.17 13.30 -1.45
CA SER A 88 -19.76 13.88 -0.17
C SER A 88 -20.43 15.24 0.07
N ILE A 89 -20.43 16.11 -0.94
CA ILE A 89 -21.10 17.42 -0.89
C ILE A 89 -22.61 17.25 -0.70
N ALA A 90 -23.26 16.37 -1.47
CA ALA A 90 -24.69 16.13 -1.37
C ALA A 90 -25.09 15.66 0.04
N THR A 91 -24.28 14.80 0.64
CA THR A 91 -24.48 14.30 2.01
C THR A 91 -24.34 15.42 3.03
N ALA A 92 -23.29 16.24 2.93
CA ALA A 92 -23.08 17.40 3.80
C ALA A 92 -24.25 18.40 3.72
N VAL A 93 -24.70 18.70 2.49
CA VAL A 93 -25.84 19.59 2.24
C VAL A 93 -27.13 19.04 2.87
N LYS A 94 -27.42 17.75 2.68
CA LYS A 94 -28.57 17.08 3.31
C LYS A 94 -28.53 17.19 4.84
N TYR A 95 -27.38 16.94 5.45
CA TYR A 95 -27.24 17.06 6.91
C TYR A 95 -27.44 18.50 7.38
N TRP A 96 -26.87 19.47 6.68
CA TRP A 96 -27.04 20.88 7.01
C TRP A 96 -28.52 21.31 6.96
N PHE A 97 -29.27 20.91 5.93
CA PHE A 97 -30.71 21.16 5.86
C PHE A 97 -31.49 20.52 7.01
N HIS A 98 -31.13 19.29 7.38
CA HIS A 98 -31.76 18.63 8.53
C HIS A 98 -31.49 19.37 9.83
N TYR A 99 -30.24 19.72 10.11
CA TYR A 99 -29.86 20.41 11.34
C TYR A 99 -30.48 21.81 11.45
N THR A 100 -30.53 22.56 10.35
CA THR A 100 -31.17 23.89 10.34
C THR A 100 -32.67 23.82 10.60
N LEU A 101 -33.38 22.85 10.01
CA LEU A 101 -34.80 22.62 10.29
C LEU A 101 -35.02 22.23 11.75
N VAL A 102 -34.24 21.30 12.28
CA VAL A 102 -34.33 20.90 13.69
C VAL A 102 -34.05 22.09 14.60
N ALA A 103 -32.97 22.83 14.41
CA ALA A 103 -32.62 23.98 15.25
C ALA A 103 -33.71 25.06 15.23
N THR A 104 -34.28 25.37 14.06
CA THR A 104 -35.38 26.36 13.95
C THR A 104 -36.66 25.86 14.61
N ALA A 105 -36.98 24.57 14.49
CA ALA A 105 -38.11 23.97 15.19
C ALA A 105 -37.90 24.03 16.71
N TRP A 106 -36.72 23.71 17.24
CA TRP A 106 -36.42 23.83 18.67
C TRP A 106 -36.45 25.28 19.14
N LEU A 107 -35.81 26.21 18.42
CA LEU A 107 -35.77 27.62 18.81
C LEU A 107 -37.08 28.38 18.56
N GLY A 108 -38.00 27.87 17.75
CA GLY A 108 -39.31 28.48 17.51
C GLY A 108 -40.41 27.85 18.38
N ILE A 109 -40.53 26.53 18.33
CA ILE A 109 -41.60 25.78 19.01
C ILE A 109 -41.39 25.81 20.53
N VAL A 110 -40.16 25.69 21.03
CA VAL A 110 -39.91 25.69 22.49
C VAL A 110 -40.28 27.03 23.14
N PRO A 111 -39.86 28.21 22.63
CA PRO A 111 -40.31 29.46 23.23
C PRO A 111 -41.80 29.74 23.01
N LEU A 112 -42.40 29.33 21.89
CA LEU A 112 -43.85 29.48 21.69
C LEU A 112 -44.67 28.60 22.64
N THR A 113 -44.26 27.35 22.87
CA THR A 113 -44.91 26.44 23.83
C THR A 113 -44.71 26.90 25.26
N ALA A 114 -43.52 27.37 25.64
CA ALA A 114 -43.26 27.97 26.94
C ALA A 114 -44.14 29.22 27.19
N CYS A 115 -44.23 30.14 26.23
CA CYS A 115 -45.13 31.30 26.33
C CYS A 115 -46.61 30.92 26.34
N ARG A 116 -47.00 29.79 25.77
CA ARG A 116 -48.39 29.28 25.78
C ARG A 116 -48.77 28.54 27.06
N ILE A 117 -47.82 27.95 27.76
CA ILE A 117 -48.06 27.24 29.03
C ILE A 117 -48.05 28.24 30.21
N TYR A 118 -47.25 29.30 30.12
CA TYR A 118 -47.10 30.30 31.19
C TYR A 118 -48.08 31.50 31.10
N ARG A 119 -48.99 31.49 30.12
CA ARG A 119 -50.09 32.45 29.98
C ARG A 119 -51.41 31.74 30.23
#